data_AF-A0A7X0NQE1-F1
#
_entry.id   AF-A0A7X0NQE1-F1
#
_cell.length_a   1.000
_cell.length_b   1.000
_cell.length_c   1.000
_cell.angle_alpha   90.00
_cell.angle_beta   90.00
_cell.angle_gamma   90.00
#
_symmetry.space_group_name_H-M   'P 1'
#
loop_
_entity.id
_entity.type
_entity.pdbx_description
1 polymer ?
#
loop_
_entity_poly.entity_id
_entity_poly.type
_entity_poly.pdbx_seq_one_letter_code
_entity_poly.pdbx_strand_id
1 'polypeptide(L)'
;MNPLATRTSTALAALVIAVSTSAAASAPAQATTTPAQATTPAQATAPAEATTAPAQSRTVPARAAIEPAARTAVMRAQTGPVRQPAGWQAAWMAAPQRASTGFEPNWSEDGFSGQSVRQVVRLTAGGSSLRIRLSNDYGPSPVRLTAATVAHAGQGAAVRTGSIRPLTFAGARSADLPAHGALTSDPVRLPVQPFQSVAVTLHFSGTTGPATFHSQAYATSYRAQGDHAADTAATAFTQATHSWYYLSRVDVTGGGNPQEGAVVAFGDSITDGFGSANDANGRYPDELAEQLAARGASRPVLNAGIGGNLVLNDSAWYGDRSAARFRRDVLDQPGAGTVVVLQGVNDLGFSESDTPTYKPAPVVSAEELIAGYRRLIRQAHAKGVKVVGATLLPFKGSDHWGTHAAAVSDAVNQWIRTSGEYDAVVDLDRAMAAPGDGDVLDPAYDSGDHLHPNDAGYTAMARHIADTLTSKAK
;
A
#
# COMPACT_ATOMS: atom_id res chain seq x y z
N MET A 1 -17.31 75.66 -23.45
CA MET A 1 -18.73 75.67 -23.86
C MET A 1 -19.12 74.26 -24.24
N ASN A 2 -20.03 73.66 -23.49
CA ASN A 2 -20.74 72.40 -23.82
C ASN A 2 -21.83 72.71 -24.87
N PRO A 3 -22.39 71.75 -25.64
CA PRO A 3 -23.30 70.75 -25.07
C PRO A 3 -23.36 69.32 -25.70
N LEU A 4 -23.80 68.35 -24.88
CA LEU A 4 -24.81 67.26 -25.06
C LEU A 4 -25.27 66.90 -26.50
N ALA A 5 -25.62 65.68 -26.92
CA ALA A 5 -25.99 64.36 -26.36
C ALA A 5 -25.77 63.32 -27.51
N THR A 6 -25.76 61.99 -27.38
CA THR A 6 -26.92 61.10 -27.12
C THR A 6 -26.43 59.63 -27.09
N ARG A 7 -27.18 58.79 -26.36
CA ARG A 7 -26.99 57.35 -26.09
C ARG A 7 -27.04 56.43 -27.32
N THR A 8 -26.33 55.30 -27.25
CA THR A 8 -26.89 53.94 -27.47
C THR A 8 -25.99 52.89 -26.80
N SER A 9 -26.58 52.12 -25.88
CA SER A 9 -26.01 50.90 -25.30
C SER A 9 -26.87 49.74 -25.78
N THR A 10 -26.26 48.75 -26.41
CA THR A 10 -26.88 47.50 -26.83
C THR A 10 -26.15 46.37 -26.09
N ALA A 11 -26.71 45.94 -24.97
CA ALA A 11 -26.33 44.70 -24.31
C ALA A 11 -27.25 43.58 -24.80
N LEU A 12 -26.68 42.57 -25.43
CA LEU A 12 -27.35 41.30 -25.75
C LEU A 12 -27.51 40.52 -24.44
N ALA A 13 -28.76 40.34 -24.00
CA ALA A 13 -29.11 39.38 -22.97
C ALA A 13 -29.37 38.01 -23.64
N ALA A 14 -28.57 37.01 -23.30
CA ALA A 14 -28.85 35.61 -23.62
C ALA A 14 -29.41 34.91 -22.37
N LEU A 15 -30.67 34.56 -22.53
CA LEU A 15 -31.56 33.74 -21.72
C LEU A 15 -30.94 32.39 -21.29
N VAL A 16 -30.90 32.12 -19.98
CA VAL A 16 -30.83 30.74 -19.45
C VAL A 16 -32.10 30.49 -18.65
N ILE A 17 -32.92 29.59 -19.18
CA ILE A 17 -34.16 29.10 -18.56
C ILE A 17 -33.76 28.13 -17.44
N ALA A 18 -34.11 28.48 -16.20
CA ALA A 18 -34.11 27.55 -15.09
C ALA A 18 -35.33 26.63 -15.22
N VAL A 19 -35.09 25.34 -15.45
CA VAL A 19 -36.11 24.29 -15.29
C VAL A 19 -35.95 23.71 -13.90
N SER A 20 -36.86 24.07 -13.01
CA SER A 20 -37.06 23.45 -11.71
C SER A 20 -37.81 22.13 -11.90
N THR A 21 -37.19 21.01 -11.57
CA THR A 21 -37.90 19.74 -11.34
C THR A 21 -37.56 19.21 -9.96
N SER A 22 -38.54 19.37 -9.06
CA SER A 22 -38.63 18.68 -7.78
C SER A 22 -38.82 17.18 -7.99
N ALA A 23 -37.96 16.36 -7.40
CA ALA A 23 -38.25 14.96 -7.13
C ALA A 23 -37.69 14.62 -5.75
N ALA A 24 -38.60 14.60 -4.77
CA ALA A 24 -38.36 14.04 -3.46
C ALA A 24 -38.33 12.50 -3.58
N ALA A 25 -37.28 11.88 -3.05
CA ALA A 25 -37.22 10.43 -2.83
C ALA A 25 -36.63 10.15 -1.44
N SER A 26 -37.57 10.04 -0.51
CA SER A 26 -37.60 9.25 0.73
C SER A 26 -36.40 8.36 1.06
N ALA A 27 -35.74 8.65 2.18
CA ALA A 27 -34.86 7.72 2.89
C ALA A 27 -35.69 6.67 3.66
N PRO A 28 -35.32 5.38 3.68
CA PRO A 28 -35.94 4.41 4.57
C PRO A 28 -35.28 4.47 5.97
N ALA A 29 -36.15 4.46 6.98
CA ALA A 29 -35.84 4.51 8.39
C ALA A 29 -35.01 3.30 8.87
N GLN A 30 -34.02 3.56 9.71
CA GLN A 30 -33.31 2.55 10.49
C GLN A 30 -34.21 2.06 11.63
N ALA A 31 -34.55 0.78 11.62
CA ALA A 31 -35.15 0.10 12.76
C ALA A 31 -34.04 -0.37 13.70
N THR A 32 -34.04 0.19 14.90
CA THR A 32 -33.20 -0.21 16.03
C THR A 32 -33.67 -1.56 16.58
N THR A 33 -32.79 -2.56 16.60
CA THR A 33 -32.99 -3.79 17.35
C THR A 33 -31.80 -4.01 18.30
N THR A 34 -32.09 -3.89 19.58
CA THR A 34 -31.21 -4.17 20.71
C THR A 34 -30.97 -5.68 20.84
N PRO A 35 -29.74 -6.17 21.04
CA PRO A 35 -29.52 -7.50 21.59
C PRO A 35 -29.37 -7.42 23.11
N ALA A 36 -30.21 -8.22 23.78
CA ALA A 36 -30.24 -8.43 25.22
C ALA A 36 -28.99 -9.17 25.73
N GLN A 37 -28.66 -8.88 26.99
CA GLN A 37 -27.71 -9.61 27.83
C GLN A 37 -28.17 -11.05 28.09
N ALA A 38 -27.23 -12.00 28.03
CA ALA A 38 -27.34 -13.33 28.66
C ALA A 38 -25.91 -13.85 28.95
N THR A 39 -25.42 -13.67 30.18
CA THR A 39 -25.36 -14.68 31.27
C THR A 39 -24.40 -15.85 31.04
N THR A 40 -23.31 -15.79 31.81
CA THR A 40 -22.39 -16.87 32.20
C THR A 40 -23.12 -18.10 32.76
N PRO A 41 -22.55 -19.31 32.63
CA PRO A 41 -22.71 -20.33 33.66
C PRO A 41 -21.38 -20.69 34.33
N ALA A 42 -21.49 -20.84 35.65
CA ALA A 42 -20.44 -21.24 36.57
C ALA A 42 -20.19 -22.77 36.56
N GLN A 43 -18.94 -23.07 36.94
CA GLN A 43 -18.41 -24.23 37.68
C GLN A 43 -19.32 -25.43 37.98
N ALA A 44 -18.79 -26.62 37.67
CA ALA A 44 -19.13 -27.86 38.38
C ALA A 44 -17.85 -28.51 38.94
N THR A 45 -18.02 -28.99 40.17
CA THR A 45 -17.07 -29.48 41.17
C THR A 45 -16.42 -30.84 40.87
N ALA A 46 -15.22 -31.03 41.44
CA ALA A 46 -14.47 -32.29 41.54
C ALA A 46 -15.11 -33.30 42.53
N PRO A 47 -14.54 -34.52 42.63
CA PRO A 47 -13.94 -34.89 43.92
C PRO A 47 -12.57 -35.62 43.86
N ALA A 48 -11.76 -35.30 44.89
CA ALA A 48 -10.75 -36.04 45.69
C ALA A 48 -10.10 -37.36 45.19
N GLU A 49 -8.76 -37.43 45.13
CA GLU A 49 -7.78 -38.14 46.04
C GLU A 49 -7.95 -39.68 46.10
N ALA A 50 -6.92 -40.55 46.02
CA ALA A 50 -5.61 -40.49 46.67
C ALA A 50 -4.59 -41.55 46.14
N THR A 51 -3.29 -41.20 46.29
CA THR A 51 -2.09 -42.00 46.68
C THR A 51 -1.41 -43.14 45.87
N THR A 52 -0.08 -42.99 45.86
CA THR A 52 1.05 -43.97 45.96
C THR A 52 1.63 -44.66 44.70
N ALA A 53 2.95 -44.43 44.50
CA ALA A 53 3.90 -45.06 43.56
C ALA A 53 4.48 -46.39 44.15
N PRO A 54 5.59 -47.01 43.64
CA PRO A 54 6.23 -47.05 42.30
C PRO A 54 6.54 -48.50 41.79
N ALA A 55 6.92 -48.70 40.53
CA ALA A 55 7.61 -49.93 40.07
C ALA A 55 8.48 -49.64 38.82
N GLN A 56 9.80 -49.57 38.98
CA GLN A 56 10.78 -50.65 38.76
C GLN A 56 11.08 -50.98 37.29
N SER A 57 12.30 -50.61 36.91
CA SER A 57 13.05 -50.95 35.72
C SER A 57 13.20 -52.47 35.54
N ARG A 58 13.05 -52.97 34.31
CA ARG A 58 13.64 -54.24 33.89
C ARG A 58 13.97 -54.23 32.40
N THR A 59 15.25 -54.35 32.12
CA THR A 59 15.90 -54.55 30.83
C THR A 59 15.85 -56.01 30.36
N VAL A 60 16.22 -56.20 29.08
CA VAL A 60 16.82 -57.39 28.41
C VAL A 60 15.83 -58.24 27.56
N PRO A 61 16.22 -58.83 26.40
CA PRO A 61 17.16 -58.45 25.33
C PRO A 61 16.56 -58.49 23.90
N ALA A 62 17.35 -58.02 22.93
CA ALA A 62 17.11 -58.09 21.49
C ALA A 62 17.18 -59.53 20.91
N ARG A 63 16.37 -59.79 19.87
CA ARG A 63 16.61 -60.83 18.87
C ARG A 63 16.44 -60.24 17.47
N ALA A 64 17.47 -60.43 16.66
CA ALA A 64 17.63 -59.90 15.32
C ALA A 64 16.70 -60.58 14.30
N ALA A 65 16.07 -59.79 13.44
CA ALA A 65 15.53 -60.23 12.16
C ALA A 65 16.30 -59.50 11.05
N ILE A 66 16.86 -60.28 10.13
CA ILE A 66 17.64 -59.82 8.97
C ILE A 66 16.65 -59.62 7.82
N GLU A 67 16.47 -58.38 7.38
CA GLU A 67 15.81 -58.05 6.11
C GLU A 67 16.85 -57.61 5.08
N PRO A 68 16.69 -57.97 3.79
CA PRO A 68 17.66 -57.62 2.75
C PRO A 68 17.48 -56.16 2.33
N ALA A 69 18.53 -55.35 2.51
CA ALA A 69 18.56 -53.98 2.03
C ALA A 69 18.64 -53.94 0.49
N ALA A 70 17.53 -53.62 -0.16
CA ALA A 70 17.53 -53.18 -1.55
C ALA A 70 18.28 -51.85 -1.64
N ARG A 71 19.43 -51.85 -2.33
CA ARG A 71 20.18 -50.62 -2.64
C ARG A 71 19.43 -49.84 -3.72
N THR A 72 18.51 -48.97 -3.31
CA THR A 72 17.99 -47.91 -4.18
C THR A 72 19.12 -46.91 -4.39
N ALA A 73 19.69 -46.90 -5.60
CA ALA A 73 20.61 -45.85 -6.01
C ALA A 73 19.84 -44.52 -6.04
N VAL A 74 20.00 -43.71 -4.99
CA VAL A 74 19.55 -42.32 -4.99
C VAL A 74 20.47 -41.58 -5.96
N MET A 75 20.02 -41.47 -7.21
CA MET A 75 20.61 -40.56 -8.17
C MET A 75 20.33 -39.15 -7.65
N ARG A 76 21.30 -38.58 -6.91
CA ARG A 76 21.29 -37.16 -6.55
C ARG A 76 21.23 -36.37 -7.85
N ALA A 77 20.05 -35.90 -8.22
CA ALA A 77 19.93 -34.81 -9.17
C ALA A 77 20.76 -33.67 -8.59
N GLN A 78 21.89 -33.38 -9.22
CA GLN A 78 22.63 -32.16 -8.96
C GLN A 78 21.73 -31.01 -9.41
N THR A 79 20.94 -30.48 -8.48
CA THR A 79 20.40 -29.14 -8.61
C THR A 79 21.58 -28.19 -8.53
N GLY A 80 22.22 -27.97 -9.69
CA GLY A 80 23.15 -26.86 -9.83
C GLY A 80 22.45 -25.59 -9.34
N PRO A 81 23.16 -24.66 -8.68
CA PRO A 81 22.55 -23.42 -8.26
C PRO A 81 21.99 -22.75 -9.52
N VAL A 82 20.67 -22.63 -9.61
CA VAL A 82 20.06 -21.70 -10.57
C VAL A 82 20.60 -20.35 -10.16
N ARG A 83 21.56 -19.85 -10.95
CA ARG A 83 22.16 -18.54 -10.76
C ARG A 83 21.01 -17.54 -10.87
N GLN A 84 20.48 -17.11 -9.73
CA GLN A 84 19.58 -15.96 -9.64
C GLN A 84 20.26 -14.85 -10.45
N PRO A 85 19.62 -14.27 -11.47
CA PRO A 85 20.20 -13.10 -12.12
C PRO A 85 20.44 -12.07 -11.02
N ALA A 86 21.70 -11.72 -10.80
CA ALA A 86 22.03 -10.57 -9.99
C ALA A 86 21.32 -9.36 -10.64
N GLY A 87 20.49 -8.62 -9.88
CA GLY A 87 19.91 -7.36 -10.37
C GLY A 87 18.39 -7.29 -10.55
N TRP A 88 17.59 -7.96 -9.70
CA TRP A 88 16.17 -7.62 -9.58
C TRP A 88 16.01 -6.27 -8.88
N GLN A 89 15.15 -5.41 -9.43
CA GLN A 89 14.71 -4.16 -8.81
C GLN A 89 13.19 -4.19 -8.71
N ALA A 90 12.64 -3.71 -7.60
CA ALA A 90 11.21 -3.49 -7.50
C ALA A 90 10.84 -2.32 -8.44
N ALA A 91 9.84 -2.54 -9.30
CA ALA A 91 9.32 -1.53 -10.23
C ALA A 91 7.94 -1.00 -9.81
N TRP A 92 7.28 -1.69 -8.89
CA TRP A 92 6.01 -1.30 -8.30
C TRP A 92 5.82 -2.11 -7.01
N MET A 93 5.18 -1.52 -5.99
CA MET A 93 4.76 -2.22 -4.79
C MET A 93 3.46 -1.65 -4.22
N ALA A 94 2.84 -2.43 -3.32
CA ALA A 94 1.80 -1.96 -2.41
C ALA A 94 2.05 -2.59 -1.02
N ALA A 95 1.86 -1.80 0.04
CA ALA A 95 2.03 -2.29 1.40
C ALA A 95 0.81 -3.14 1.82
N PRO A 96 0.99 -4.41 2.23
CA PRO A 96 -0.13 -5.26 2.60
C PRO A 96 -0.76 -4.84 3.93
N GLN A 97 -2.06 -5.00 4.01
CA GLN A 97 -2.96 -4.70 5.11
C GLN A 97 -3.84 -5.94 5.43
N ARG A 98 -4.36 -5.98 6.66
CA ARG A 98 -5.38 -6.95 7.08
C ARG A 98 -6.67 -6.69 6.32
N ALA A 99 -7.46 -7.74 6.07
CA ALA A 99 -8.81 -7.56 5.56
C ALA A 99 -9.61 -6.62 6.47
N SER A 100 -10.36 -5.71 5.86
CA SER A 100 -11.26 -4.78 6.55
C SER A 100 -12.37 -4.30 5.63
N THR A 101 -13.47 -3.84 6.21
CA THR A 101 -14.55 -3.16 5.47
C THR A 101 -14.06 -1.90 4.73
N GLY A 102 -12.94 -1.32 5.17
CA GLY A 102 -12.27 -0.18 4.53
C GLY A 102 -13.10 1.10 4.50
N PHE A 103 -12.63 2.07 3.71
CA PHE A 103 -13.35 3.33 3.41
C PHE A 103 -14.08 3.31 2.05
N GLU A 104 -13.80 2.29 1.24
CA GLU A 104 -14.47 2.02 -0.03
C GLU A 104 -14.91 0.55 -0.10
N PRO A 105 -15.98 0.24 -0.88
CA PRO A 105 -16.37 -1.14 -1.14
C PRO A 105 -15.18 -1.95 -1.66
N ASN A 106 -14.89 -3.05 -0.98
CA ASN A 106 -13.81 -3.96 -1.33
C ASN A 106 -14.22 -5.42 -1.10
N TRP A 107 -13.35 -6.37 -1.42
CA TRP A 107 -13.62 -7.81 -1.32
C TRP A 107 -12.77 -8.52 -0.27
N SER A 108 -12.08 -7.78 0.60
CA SER A 108 -11.05 -8.35 1.46
C SER A 108 -11.64 -9.23 2.57
N GLU A 109 -12.78 -8.88 3.15
CA GLU A 109 -13.41 -9.71 4.20
C GLU A 109 -14.00 -11.01 3.65
N ASP A 110 -14.71 -10.92 2.53
CA ASP A 110 -15.30 -12.09 1.85
C ASP A 110 -14.23 -13.00 1.22
N GLY A 111 -13.15 -12.39 0.71
CA GLY A 111 -12.17 -13.05 -0.13
C GLY A 111 -12.73 -13.44 -1.50
N PHE A 112 -12.25 -14.57 -2.02
CA PHE A 112 -12.60 -15.07 -3.34
C PHE A 112 -12.99 -16.54 -3.30
N SER A 113 -13.89 -16.97 -4.19
CA SER A 113 -14.27 -18.36 -4.34
C SER A 113 -14.62 -18.70 -5.80
N GLY A 114 -13.71 -19.41 -6.48
CA GLY A 114 -13.87 -19.75 -7.89
C GLY A 114 -13.82 -18.53 -8.82
N GLN A 115 -12.99 -17.52 -8.49
CA GLN A 115 -12.98 -16.21 -9.16
C GLN A 115 -11.59 -15.85 -9.67
N SER A 116 -11.56 -15.09 -10.76
CA SER A 116 -10.37 -14.42 -11.29
C SER A 116 -10.36 -12.96 -10.86
N VAL A 117 -9.19 -12.49 -10.42
CA VAL A 117 -8.95 -11.09 -10.03
C VAL A 117 -7.85 -10.53 -10.93
N ARG A 118 -8.17 -9.48 -11.68
CA ARG A 118 -7.24 -8.79 -12.59
C ARG A 118 -6.90 -7.40 -12.07
N GLN A 119 -5.63 -7.16 -11.83
CA GLN A 119 -5.11 -5.98 -11.13
C GLN A 119 -4.16 -5.22 -12.05
N VAL A 120 -4.42 -3.94 -12.31
CA VAL A 120 -3.66 -3.12 -13.27
C VAL A 120 -2.68 -2.21 -12.53
N VAL A 121 -1.38 -2.46 -12.68
CA VAL A 121 -0.34 -1.69 -11.98
C VAL A 121 0.56 -0.95 -12.96
N ARG A 122 0.78 0.34 -12.73
CA ARG A 122 1.74 1.17 -13.48
C ARG A 122 3.13 0.99 -12.87
N LEU A 123 4.09 0.59 -13.69
CA LEU A 123 5.45 0.34 -13.24
C LEU A 123 6.28 1.63 -13.30
N THR A 124 7.04 1.98 -12.26
CA THR A 124 7.93 3.15 -12.26
C THR A 124 9.29 2.86 -12.90
N ALA A 125 9.61 1.58 -13.15
CA ALA A 125 10.82 1.16 -13.82
C ALA A 125 10.54 0.14 -14.94
N GLY A 126 11.35 0.21 -15.99
CA GLY A 126 11.33 -0.74 -17.10
C GLY A 126 12.25 -1.94 -16.88
N GLY A 127 12.16 -2.93 -17.77
CA GLY A 127 13.03 -4.11 -17.75
C GLY A 127 12.66 -5.14 -18.81
N SER A 128 13.50 -6.15 -18.98
CA SER A 128 13.31 -7.20 -20.00
C SER A 128 12.46 -8.38 -19.53
N SER A 129 12.47 -8.64 -18.22
CA SER A 129 11.73 -9.73 -17.58
C SER A 129 11.16 -9.26 -16.25
N LEU A 130 10.04 -9.87 -15.86
CA LEU A 130 9.28 -9.57 -14.65
C LEU A 130 9.25 -10.80 -13.74
N ARG A 131 8.97 -10.57 -12.45
CA ARG A 131 8.41 -11.57 -11.54
C ARG A 131 7.43 -10.90 -10.58
N ILE A 132 6.48 -11.68 -10.09
CA ILE A 132 5.39 -11.18 -9.25
C ILE A 132 5.57 -11.72 -7.83
N ARG A 133 5.48 -10.84 -6.84
CA ARG A 133 5.41 -11.24 -5.42
C ARG A 133 3.97 -11.12 -4.92
N LEU A 134 3.50 -12.22 -4.37
CA LEU A 134 2.22 -12.32 -3.67
C LEU A 134 2.46 -12.40 -2.16
N SER A 135 1.59 -11.79 -1.37
CA SER A 135 1.62 -11.81 0.10
C SER A 135 0.26 -12.24 0.65
N ASN A 136 0.31 -13.08 1.66
CA ASN A 136 -0.79 -13.51 2.51
C ASN A 136 -0.41 -13.34 3.98
N ASP A 137 0.31 -12.25 4.29
CA ASP A 137 0.87 -11.96 5.63
C ASP A 137 -0.21 -11.99 6.72
N TYR A 138 -1.44 -11.60 6.37
CA TYR A 138 -2.55 -11.51 7.32
C TYR A 138 -3.63 -12.59 7.13
N GLY A 139 -3.55 -13.41 6.09
CA GLY A 139 -4.52 -14.48 5.88
C GLY A 139 -4.25 -15.68 6.79
N PRO A 140 -5.28 -16.25 7.44
CA PRO A 140 -5.11 -17.33 8.41
C PRO A 140 -4.90 -18.71 7.79
N SER A 141 -5.12 -18.84 6.47
CA SER A 141 -5.09 -20.12 5.75
C SER A 141 -4.30 -20.01 4.44
N PRO A 142 -3.71 -21.11 3.94
CA PRO A 142 -3.11 -21.13 2.62
C PRO A 142 -4.14 -20.84 1.52
N VAL A 143 -3.73 -20.08 0.51
CA VAL A 143 -4.56 -19.70 -0.64
C VAL A 143 -4.10 -20.46 -1.88
N ARG A 144 -4.99 -21.24 -2.48
CA ARG A 144 -4.71 -22.01 -3.69
C ARG A 144 -4.85 -21.14 -4.94
N LEU A 145 -3.74 -20.91 -5.64
CA LEU A 145 -3.72 -20.35 -6.99
C LEU A 145 -3.72 -21.48 -8.01
N THR A 146 -4.65 -21.45 -8.95
CA THR A 146 -4.73 -22.45 -10.04
C THR A 146 -4.30 -21.91 -11.39
N ALA A 147 -4.40 -20.60 -11.59
CA ALA A 147 -3.81 -19.90 -12.71
C ALA A 147 -3.33 -18.51 -12.26
N ALA A 148 -2.23 -18.05 -12.85
CA ALA A 148 -1.75 -16.69 -12.70
C ALA A 148 -1.10 -16.23 -14.03
N THR A 149 -1.38 -15.01 -14.45
CA THR A 149 -0.82 -14.44 -15.69
C THR A 149 -0.40 -13.00 -15.50
N VAL A 150 0.54 -12.54 -16.33
CA VAL A 150 0.87 -11.13 -16.50
C VAL A 150 0.78 -10.76 -17.98
N ALA A 151 0.31 -9.56 -18.28
CA ALA A 151 0.17 -9.04 -19.64
C ALA A 151 0.39 -7.52 -19.67
N HIS A 152 0.60 -6.94 -20.85
CA HIS A 152 0.49 -5.48 -20.97
C HIS A 152 -0.98 -5.09 -20.80
N ALA A 153 -1.22 -4.10 -19.95
CA ALA A 153 -2.58 -3.60 -19.71
C ALA A 153 -3.15 -2.97 -20.99
N GLY A 154 -4.46 -3.12 -21.18
CA GLY A 154 -5.27 -2.44 -22.18
C GLY A 154 -6.22 -1.43 -21.52
N GLN A 155 -7.36 -1.17 -22.17
CA GLN A 155 -8.42 -0.34 -21.59
C GLN A 155 -9.27 -1.15 -20.61
N GLY A 156 -9.47 -0.60 -19.42
CA GLY A 156 -10.17 -1.29 -18.34
C GLY A 156 -9.55 -2.64 -18.00
N ALA A 157 -10.36 -3.70 -17.95
CA ALA A 157 -9.89 -5.06 -17.70
C ALA A 157 -9.26 -5.74 -18.94
N ALA A 158 -9.24 -5.12 -20.11
CA ALA A 158 -8.64 -5.73 -21.30
C ALA A 158 -7.11 -5.78 -21.20
N VAL A 159 -6.50 -6.70 -21.94
CA VAL A 159 -5.03 -6.80 -22.06
C VAL A 159 -4.61 -6.89 -23.53
N ARG A 160 -3.40 -6.44 -23.84
CA ARG A 160 -2.90 -6.44 -25.22
C ARG A 160 -2.78 -7.87 -25.76
N THR A 161 -3.41 -8.15 -26.89
CA THR A 161 -3.34 -9.45 -27.58
C THR A 161 -1.88 -9.90 -27.78
N GLY A 162 -1.60 -11.18 -27.52
CA GLY A 162 -0.26 -11.76 -27.65
C GLY A 162 0.72 -11.42 -26.51
N SER A 163 0.32 -10.59 -25.54
CA SER A 163 1.18 -10.22 -24.40
C SER A 163 1.01 -11.08 -23.15
N ILE A 164 -0.05 -11.89 -23.07
CA ILE A 164 -0.30 -12.76 -21.91
C ILE A 164 0.87 -13.73 -21.74
N ARG A 165 1.39 -13.80 -20.52
CA ARG A 165 2.39 -14.77 -20.10
C ARG A 165 1.89 -15.50 -18.86
N PRO A 166 1.82 -16.84 -18.89
CA PRO A 166 1.61 -17.64 -17.69
C PRO A 166 2.72 -17.39 -16.68
N LEU A 167 2.34 -17.22 -15.43
CA LEU A 167 3.26 -17.21 -14.30
C LEU A 167 3.39 -18.64 -13.78
N THR A 168 4.61 -18.99 -13.36
CA THR A 168 4.88 -20.25 -12.68
C THR A 168 5.52 -19.97 -11.33
N PHE A 169 5.47 -20.95 -10.43
CA PHE A 169 6.06 -20.89 -9.11
C PHE A 169 6.81 -22.19 -8.88
N ALA A 170 8.14 -22.12 -8.81
CA ALA A 170 9.01 -23.29 -8.81
C ALA A 170 8.71 -24.26 -9.98
N GLY A 171 8.41 -23.71 -11.16
CA GLY A 171 8.07 -24.44 -12.38
C GLY A 171 6.61 -24.87 -12.52
N ALA A 172 5.79 -24.75 -11.48
CA ALA A 172 4.38 -25.15 -11.50
C ALA A 172 3.45 -23.98 -11.85
N ARG A 173 2.39 -24.23 -12.64
CA ARG A 173 1.36 -23.22 -12.97
C ARG A 173 0.34 -22.97 -11.84
N SER A 174 0.31 -23.86 -10.86
CA SER A 174 -0.50 -23.74 -9.65
C SER A 174 0.42 -23.73 -8.44
N ALA A 175 0.00 -23.04 -7.38
CA ALA A 175 0.77 -22.90 -6.17
C ALA A 175 -0.12 -22.64 -4.97
N ASP A 176 0.39 -22.97 -3.79
CA ASP A 176 -0.21 -22.60 -2.52
C ASP A 176 0.55 -21.41 -1.95
N LEU A 177 -0.13 -20.28 -1.81
CA LEU A 177 0.36 -19.12 -1.09
C LEU A 177 0.15 -19.39 0.41
N PRO A 178 1.21 -19.62 1.21
CA PRO A 178 1.07 -20.04 2.60
C PRO A 178 0.34 -19.00 3.47
N ALA A 179 -0.32 -19.46 4.54
CA ALA A 179 -0.79 -18.58 5.62
C ALA A 179 0.37 -17.80 6.22
N HIS A 180 0.17 -16.51 6.52
CA HIS A 180 1.20 -15.63 7.07
C HIS A 180 2.51 -15.62 6.28
N GLY A 181 2.43 -15.77 4.96
CA GLY A 181 3.60 -15.93 4.12
C GLY A 181 3.45 -15.30 2.75
N ALA A 182 4.48 -15.47 1.94
CA ALA A 182 4.59 -14.85 0.63
C ALA A 182 5.10 -15.85 -0.41
N LEU A 183 4.78 -15.57 -1.67
CA LEU A 183 5.19 -16.35 -2.82
C LEU A 183 5.79 -15.42 -3.87
N THR A 184 6.78 -15.88 -4.63
CA THR A 184 7.36 -15.12 -5.75
C THR A 184 7.39 -16.00 -6.98
N SER A 185 6.88 -15.50 -8.09
CA SER A 185 6.85 -16.25 -9.35
C SER A 185 8.26 -16.46 -9.88
N ASP A 186 8.42 -17.48 -10.72
CA ASP A 186 9.57 -17.61 -11.58
C ASP A 186 9.65 -16.40 -12.55
N PRO A 187 10.84 -16.07 -13.07
CA PRO A 187 11.01 -14.99 -14.03
C PRO A 187 10.25 -15.25 -15.34
N VAL A 188 9.62 -14.21 -15.89
CA VAL A 188 8.91 -14.28 -17.16
C VAL A 188 9.34 -13.15 -18.09
N ARG A 189 9.62 -13.48 -19.36
CA ARG A 189 10.01 -12.49 -20.36
C ARG A 189 8.79 -11.72 -20.88
N LEU A 190 8.66 -10.48 -20.44
CA LEU A 190 7.69 -9.50 -20.92
C LEU A 190 8.37 -8.12 -20.81
N PRO A 191 9.03 -7.65 -21.89
CA PRO A 191 9.75 -6.37 -21.85
C PRO A 191 8.79 -5.21 -21.62
N VAL A 192 9.09 -4.37 -20.64
CA VAL A 192 8.31 -3.20 -20.25
C VAL A 192 9.20 -1.95 -20.22
N GLN A 193 8.63 -0.81 -20.57
CA GLN A 193 9.26 0.50 -20.38
C GLN A 193 8.83 1.11 -19.04
N PRO A 194 9.61 2.05 -18.47
CA PRO A 194 9.12 2.86 -17.37
C PRO A 194 7.75 3.45 -17.69
N PHE A 195 6.89 3.53 -16.68
CA PHE A 195 5.55 4.09 -16.74
C PHE A 195 4.54 3.27 -17.57
N GLN A 196 4.91 2.08 -18.05
CA GLN A 196 3.94 1.16 -18.64
C GLN A 196 3.16 0.40 -17.58
N SER A 197 1.87 0.22 -17.84
CA SER A 197 1.02 -0.60 -16.99
C SER A 197 0.99 -2.07 -17.43
N VAL A 198 0.97 -2.96 -16.45
CA VAL A 198 0.77 -4.40 -16.63
C VAL A 198 -0.47 -4.83 -15.88
N ALA A 199 -1.16 -5.84 -16.42
CA ALA A 199 -2.28 -6.49 -15.75
C ALA A 199 -1.81 -7.84 -15.20
N VAL A 200 -1.96 -8.04 -13.89
CA VAL A 200 -1.73 -9.32 -13.22
C VAL A 200 -3.08 -9.96 -12.96
N THR A 201 -3.31 -11.16 -13.49
CA THR A 201 -4.56 -11.92 -13.23
C THR A 201 -4.26 -13.12 -12.36
N LEU A 202 -4.99 -13.29 -11.26
CA LEU A 202 -4.90 -14.41 -10.33
C LEU A 202 -6.24 -15.15 -10.32
N HIS A 203 -6.24 -16.48 -10.44
CA HIS A 203 -7.44 -17.30 -10.32
C HIS A 203 -7.37 -18.18 -9.08
N PHE A 204 -8.40 -18.04 -8.23
CA PHE A 204 -8.59 -18.78 -6.99
C PHE A 204 -9.73 -19.77 -7.16
N SER A 205 -9.41 -21.06 -7.34
CA SER A 205 -10.42 -22.09 -7.63
C SER A 205 -11.27 -22.49 -6.42
N GLY A 206 -10.83 -22.15 -5.21
CA GLY A 206 -11.52 -22.43 -3.96
C GLY A 206 -11.62 -21.17 -3.10
N THR A 207 -12.36 -21.29 -2.00
CA THR A 207 -12.55 -20.19 -1.05
C THR A 207 -11.24 -19.81 -0.37
N THR A 208 -10.87 -18.53 -0.42
CA THR A 208 -9.64 -18.02 0.20
C THR A 208 -9.79 -17.67 1.68
N GLY A 209 -11.01 -17.30 2.10
CA GLY A 209 -11.22 -16.57 3.35
C GLY A 209 -10.74 -15.12 3.24
N PRO A 210 -10.66 -14.39 4.38
CA PRO A 210 -10.26 -12.99 4.38
C PRO A 210 -8.90 -12.78 3.71
N ALA A 211 -8.88 -11.89 2.72
CA ALA A 211 -7.73 -11.65 1.86
C ALA A 211 -6.79 -10.60 2.45
N THR A 212 -5.49 -10.91 2.44
CA THR A 212 -4.46 -9.87 2.53
C THR A 212 -4.62 -8.93 1.34
N PHE A 213 -4.72 -7.64 1.61
CA PHE A 213 -5.06 -6.66 0.58
C PHE A 213 -4.31 -5.35 0.82
N HIS A 214 -4.51 -4.37 -0.04
CA HIS A 214 -4.14 -2.98 0.19
C HIS A 214 -5.36 -2.13 -0.13
N SER A 215 -5.86 -1.45 0.91
CA SER A 215 -6.98 -0.51 0.82
C SER A 215 -6.58 0.72 0.01
N GLN A 216 -7.56 1.45 -0.53
CA GLN A 216 -7.33 2.80 -1.10
C GLN A 216 -6.20 2.83 -2.13
N ALA A 217 -6.16 1.84 -3.03
CA ALA A 217 -5.16 1.77 -4.09
C ALA A 217 -5.33 2.89 -5.14
N TYR A 218 -6.53 3.48 -5.23
CA TYR A 218 -6.93 4.44 -6.26
C TYR A 218 -6.62 3.95 -7.69
N ALA A 219 -6.74 2.63 -7.87
CA ALA A 219 -6.49 1.96 -9.12
C ALA A 219 -7.35 0.69 -9.20
N THR A 220 -7.95 0.48 -10.36
CA THR A 220 -9.05 -0.45 -10.51
C THR A 220 -8.55 -1.89 -10.60
N SER A 221 -9.05 -2.71 -9.69
CA SER A 221 -9.03 -4.17 -9.76
C SER A 221 -10.37 -4.69 -10.23
N TYR A 222 -10.34 -5.73 -11.07
CA TYR A 222 -11.53 -6.34 -11.64
C TYR A 222 -11.72 -7.78 -11.19
N ARG A 223 -12.96 -8.23 -11.07
CA ARG A 223 -13.31 -9.60 -10.70
C ARG A 223 -14.25 -10.24 -11.72
N ALA A 224 -14.02 -11.51 -11.99
CA ALA A 224 -14.82 -12.37 -12.85
C ALA A 224 -15.06 -13.73 -12.16
N GLN A 225 -16.22 -14.36 -12.40
CA GLN A 225 -16.49 -15.72 -11.94
C GLN A 225 -15.86 -16.74 -12.89
N GLY A 226 -15.10 -17.70 -12.37
CA GLY A 226 -14.38 -18.71 -13.16
C GLY A 226 -12.96 -18.32 -13.52
N ASP A 227 -12.28 -19.19 -14.28
CA ASP A 227 -10.92 -18.96 -14.77
C ASP A 227 -10.94 -18.13 -16.06
N HIS A 228 -10.57 -16.85 -15.91
CA HIS A 228 -10.45 -15.88 -16.98
C HIS A 228 -9.01 -15.36 -17.11
N ALA A 229 -8.02 -16.14 -16.64
CA ALA A 229 -6.62 -15.75 -16.66
C ALA A 229 -6.06 -15.59 -18.10
N ALA A 230 -6.65 -16.29 -19.07
CA ALA A 230 -6.27 -16.26 -20.49
C ALA A 230 -7.06 -15.24 -21.33
N ASP A 231 -8.08 -14.60 -20.76
CA ASP A 231 -8.98 -13.72 -21.52
C ASP A 231 -8.31 -12.40 -21.87
N THR A 232 -8.28 -12.05 -23.15
CA THR A 232 -7.78 -10.74 -23.60
C THR A 232 -8.82 -9.64 -23.46
N ALA A 233 -10.09 -9.97 -23.61
CA ALA A 233 -11.21 -9.03 -23.53
C ALA A 233 -11.61 -8.75 -22.07
N ALA A 234 -12.26 -7.61 -21.85
CA ALA A 234 -12.78 -7.21 -20.53
C ALA A 234 -14.12 -7.87 -20.17
N THR A 235 -14.80 -8.52 -21.12
CA THR A 235 -16.23 -8.87 -21.03
C THR A 235 -16.61 -9.71 -19.80
N ALA A 236 -15.74 -10.61 -19.35
CA ALA A 236 -16.00 -11.47 -18.19
C ALA A 236 -15.86 -10.73 -16.84
N PHE A 237 -15.13 -9.62 -16.83
CA PHE A 237 -14.78 -8.85 -15.65
C PHE A 237 -15.86 -7.80 -15.37
N THR A 238 -16.92 -8.21 -14.66
CA THR A 238 -18.14 -7.42 -14.47
C THR A 238 -18.19 -6.65 -13.16
N GLN A 239 -17.22 -6.85 -12.27
CA GLN A 239 -17.13 -6.17 -10.97
C GLN A 239 -15.78 -5.49 -10.82
N ALA A 240 -15.74 -4.38 -10.08
CA ALA A 240 -14.55 -3.56 -9.88
C ALA A 240 -14.47 -2.99 -8.46
N THR A 241 -13.26 -2.77 -7.95
CA THR A 241 -12.94 -2.07 -6.69
C THR A 241 -11.59 -1.34 -6.84
N HIS A 242 -11.27 -0.40 -5.94
CA HIS A 242 -9.99 0.32 -5.94
C HIS A 242 -9.06 -0.20 -4.83
N SER A 243 -8.79 -1.50 -4.85
CA SER A 243 -7.91 -2.16 -3.88
C SER A 243 -7.08 -3.23 -4.56
N TRP A 244 -5.90 -3.52 -4.00
CA TRP A 244 -5.07 -4.66 -4.43
C TRP A 244 -5.27 -5.85 -3.52
N TYR A 245 -5.29 -7.06 -4.08
CA TYR A 245 -5.53 -8.30 -3.35
C TYR A 245 -4.40 -9.28 -3.60
N TYR A 246 -3.73 -9.68 -2.53
CA TYR A 246 -2.52 -10.53 -2.48
C TYR A 246 -1.31 -10.04 -3.29
N LEU A 247 -1.45 -9.11 -4.23
CA LEU A 247 -0.37 -8.56 -5.04
C LEU A 247 0.40 -7.51 -4.23
N SER A 248 1.68 -7.78 -3.96
CA SER A 248 2.53 -6.89 -3.14
C SER A 248 3.70 -6.28 -3.90
N ARG A 249 4.14 -6.92 -4.99
CA ARG A 249 5.27 -6.38 -5.77
C ARG A 249 5.33 -6.89 -7.20
N VAL A 250 5.86 -6.04 -8.08
CA VAL A 250 6.36 -6.41 -9.39
C VAL A 250 7.84 -6.06 -9.44
N ASP A 251 8.70 -7.07 -9.60
CA ASP A 251 10.13 -6.87 -9.78
C ASP A 251 10.50 -6.99 -11.27
N VAL A 252 11.46 -6.18 -11.72
CA VAL A 252 12.03 -6.20 -13.07
C VAL A 252 13.52 -6.56 -13.05
N THR A 253 14.03 -7.07 -14.16
CA THR A 253 15.48 -7.17 -14.44
C THR A 253 15.84 -6.37 -15.68
N GLY A 254 17.11 -5.93 -15.74
CA GLY A 254 17.69 -5.34 -16.94
C GLY A 254 17.23 -3.91 -17.26
N GLY A 255 16.65 -3.20 -16.29
CA GLY A 255 16.36 -1.77 -16.39
C GLY A 255 16.84 -1.00 -15.15
N GLY A 256 16.86 0.34 -15.25
CA GLY A 256 17.34 1.25 -14.20
C GLY A 256 18.87 1.36 -14.11
N ASN A 257 19.36 2.38 -13.41
CA ASN A 257 20.75 2.47 -12.97
C ASN A 257 20.86 1.87 -11.56
N PRO A 258 21.43 0.66 -11.38
CA PRO A 258 21.49 0.00 -10.08
C PRO A 258 22.26 0.78 -9.02
N GLN A 259 23.07 1.78 -9.42
CA GLN A 259 23.91 2.55 -8.51
C GLN A 259 23.13 3.57 -7.67
N GLU A 260 21.98 4.06 -8.12
CA GLU A 260 21.20 5.06 -7.35
C GLU A 260 20.18 4.43 -6.41
N GLY A 261 19.78 3.19 -6.66
CA GLY A 261 18.76 2.47 -5.90
C GLY A 261 17.34 3.03 -6.09
N ALA A 262 16.34 2.28 -5.65
CA ALA A 262 14.95 2.69 -5.60
C ALA A 262 14.71 3.68 -4.45
N VAL A 263 13.75 4.57 -4.65
CA VAL A 263 13.18 5.45 -3.63
C VAL A 263 11.90 4.82 -3.11
N VAL A 264 11.82 4.59 -1.80
CA VAL A 264 10.58 4.15 -1.14
C VAL A 264 9.91 5.36 -0.52
N ALA A 265 8.70 5.69 -0.95
CA ALA A 265 7.84 6.66 -0.29
C ALA A 265 7.10 5.94 0.84
N PHE A 266 7.41 6.26 2.10
CA PHE A 266 6.90 5.54 3.26
C PHE A 266 6.11 6.50 4.16
N GLY A 267 4.83 6.21 4.35
CA GLY A 267 3.96 7.13 5.07
C GLY A 267 2.53 6.67 5.29
N ASP A 268 1.67 7.65 5.54
CA ASP A 268 0.24 7.51 5.77
C ASP A 268 -0.60 7.79 4.50
N SER A 269 -1.85 8.23 4.64
CA SER A 269 -2.80 8.53 3.55
C SER A 269 -2.28 9.56 2.55
N ILE A 270 -1.49 10.53 3.01
CA ILE A 270 -0.88 11.53 2.13
C ILE A 270 0.15 10.86 1.21
N THR A 271 0.86 9.85 1.71
CA THR A 271 1.77 9.04 0.90
C THR A 271 1.05 7.99 0.06
N ASP A 272 0.01 7.40 0.60
CA ASP A 272 -0.81 6.41 -0.11
C ASP A 272 -1.44 7.05 -1.36
N GLY A 273 -1.86 8.31 -1.25
CA GLY A 273 -2.39 9.13 -2.33
C GLY A 273 -3.88 9.43 -2.20
N PHE A 274 -4.38 9.56 -0.96
CA PHE A 274 -5.77 9.88 -0.68
C PHE A 274 -6.24 11.12 -1.44
N GLY A 275 -7.40 11.04 -2.07
CA GLY A 275 -7.95 12.15 -2.87
C GLY A 275 -7.39 12.25 -4.29
N SER A 276 -6.42 11.40 -4.68
CA SER A 276 -5.99 11.31 -6.07
C SER A 276 -7.08 10.70 -6.97
N ALA A 277 -7.13 11.13 -8.23
CA ALA A 277 -8.08 10.58 -9.18
C ALA A 277 -7.80 9.09 -9.48
N ASN A 278 -8.85 8.26 -9.42
CA ASN A 278 -8.77 6.83 -9.71
C ASN A 278 -8.18 6.58 -11.11
N ASP A 279 -7.25 5.62 -11.19
CA ASP A 279 -6.54 5.20 -12.41
C ASP A 279 -5.68 6.29 -13.09
N ALA A 280 -5.65 7.52 -12.59
CA ALA A 280 -4.83 8.61 -13.12
C ALA A 280 -3.36 8.46 -12.74
N ASN A 281 -3.06 7.78 -11.62
CA ASN A 281 -1.72 7.71 -11.01
C ASN A 281 -1.18 9.11 -10.64
N GLY A 282 -2.03 10.00 -10.16
CA GLY A 282 -1.67 11.36 -9.71
C GLY A 282 -1.15 11.47 -8.27
N ARG A 283 -0.75 10.34 -7.67
CA ARG A 283 -0.21 10.29 -6.30
C ARG A 283 1.22 10.80 -6.33
N TYR A 284 1.70 11.47 -5.28
CA TYR A 284 3.06 12.04 -5.33
C TYR A 284 4.16 11.00 -5.61
N PRO A 285 4.09 9.72 -5.18
CA PRO A 285 5.13 8.74 -5.52
C PRO A 285 5.21 8.44 -7.03
N ASP A 286 4.07 8.43 -7.73
CA ASP A 286 4.02 8.25 -9.18
C ASP A 286 4.60 9.49 -9.90
N GLU A 287 4.12 10.68 -9.52
CA GLU A 287 4.64 11.97 -10.01
C GLU A 287 6.14 12.13 -9.73
N LEU A 288 6.62 11.68 -8.56
CA LEU A 288 8.04 11.71 -8.21
C LEU A 288 8.87 10.87 -9.18
N ALA A 289 8.39 9.70 -9.60
CA ALA A 289 9.08 8.87 -10.57
C ALA A 289 9.20 9.60 -11.93
N GLU A 290 8.13 10.28 -12.37
CA GLU A 290 8.10 11.06 -13.60
C GLU A 290 9.03 12.28 -13.53
N GLN A 291 9.00 13.02 -12.41
CA GLN A 291 9.88 14.17 -12.16
C GLN A 291 11.36 13.76 -12.15
N LEU A 292 11.71 12.64 -11.52
CA LEU A 292 13.08 12.11 -11.51
C LEU A 292 13.52 11.71 -12.92
N ALA A 293 12.65 11.07 -13.71
CA ALA A 293 12.93 10.73 -15.09
C ALA A 293 13.13 11.97 -15.98
N ALA A 294 12.27 12.99 -15.83
CA ALA A 294 12.38 14.26 -16.56
C ALA A 294 13.68 15.02 -16.27
N ARG A 295 14.27 14.82 -15.08
CA ARG A 295 15.55 15.40 -14.64
C ARG A 295 16.77 14.57 -15.04
N GLY A 296 16.58 13.45 -15.75
CA GLY A 296 17.67 12.53 -16.11
C GLY A 296 18.21 11.70 -14.92
N ALA A 297 17.48 11.65 -13.81
CA ALA A 297 17.82 10.92 -12.59
C ALA A 297 16.85 9.74 -12.37
N SER A 298 16.44 9.07 -13.46
CA SER A 298 15.43 8.01 -13.43
C SER A 298 15.84 6.87 -12.51
N ARG A 299 14.97 6.56 -11.54
CA ARG A 299 15.09 5.45 -10.61
C ARG A 299 13.69 4.97 -10.20
N PRO A 300 13.51 3.69 -9.83
CA PRO A 300 12.22 3.20 -9.37
C PRO A 300 11.74 3.99 -8.14
N VAL A 301 10.45 4.32 -8.11
CA VAL A 301 9.77 4.84 -6.93
C VAL A 301 8.70 3.86 -6.50
N LEU A 302 8.66 3.58 -5.20
CA LEU A 302 7.85 2.55 -4.58
C LEU A 302 6.94 3.17 -3.54
N ASN A 303 5.62 2.97 -3.67
CA ASN A 303 4.65 3.50 -2.72
C ASN A 303 4.40 2.50 -1.58
N ALA A 304 4.83 2.87 -0.37
CA ALA A 304 4.60 2.15 0.87
C ALA A 304 3.71 2.96 1.83
N GLY A 305 2.84 3.81 1.29
CA GLY A 305 1.75 4.46 2.02
C GLY A 305 0.73 3.45 2.53
N ILE A 306 0.10 3.79 3.66
CA ILE A 306 -1.11 3.13 4.16
C ILE A 306 -1.98 4.24 4.76
N GLY A 307 -3.20 4.42 4.24
CA GLY A 307 -4.18 5.35 4.82
C GLY A 307 -4.29 5.25 6.34
N GLY A 308 -4.22 6.40 7.04
CA GLY A 308 -4.33 6.48 8.51
C GLY A 308 -3.22 5.84 9.33
N ASN A 309 -2.13 5.34 8.71
CA ASN A 309 -1.10 4.59 9.43
C ASN A 309 -0.36 5.45 10.46
N LEU A 310 -0.09 4.85 11.61
CA LEU A 310 0.55 5.49 12.76
C LEU A 310 2.02 5.07 12.88
N VAL A 311 2.86 5.97 13.38
CA VAL A 311 4.27 5.69 13.66
C VAL A 311 4.40 4.82 14.91
N LEU A 312 3.62 5.13 15.95
CA LEU A 312 3.82 4.62 17.30
C LEU A 312 2.92 3.41 17.66
N ASN A 313 1.73 3.33 17.08
CA ASN A 313 0.68 2.39 17.50
C ASN A 313 0.13 1.56 16.34
N ASP A 314 -0.20 0.30 16.62
CA ASP A 314 -0.95 -0.52 15.67
C ASP A 314 -2.42 -0.05 15.68
N SER A 315 -3.11 -0.18 14.55
CA SER A 315 -4.54 0.11 14.44
C SER A 315 -5.28 -1.06 13.80
N ALA A 316 -6.48 -1.33 14.30
CA ALA A 316 -7.38 -2.31 13.68
C ALA A 316 -7.82 -1.87 12.28
N TRP A 317 -7.87 -0.56 12.02
CA TRP A 317 -8.30 0.03 10.74
C TRP A 317 -7.12 0.37 9.84
N TYR A 318 -6.01 0.82 10.41
CA TYR A 318 -4.89 1.43 9.67
C TYR A 318 -3.60 0.60 9.72
N GLY A 319 -3.71 -0.65 10.14
CA GLY A 319 -2.66 -1.65 10.05
C GLY A 319 -1.57 -1.52 11.12
N ASP A 320 -0.49 -2.27 10.91
CA ASP A 320 0.62 -2.33 11.85
C ASP A 320 1.42 -1.01 11.80
N ARG A 321 1.93 -0.57 12.95
CA ARG A 321 2.72 0.66 13.08
C ARG A 321 3.97 0.66 12.24
N SER A 322 4.45 1.85 11.89
CA SER A 322 5.58 2.03 10.97
C SER A 322 6.78 1.19 11.30
N ALA A 323 7.24 1.20 12.55
CA ALA A 323 8.45 0.49 12.92
C ALA A 323 8.32 -1.04 12.90
N ALA A 324 7.09 -1.59 12.90
CA ALA A 324 6.84 -3.02 12.71
C ALA A 324 6.89 -3.42 11.24
N ARG A 325 6.34 -2.58 10.35
CA ARG A 325 6.32 -2.83 8.89
C ARG A 325 7.54 -2.32 8.13
N PHE A 326 8.35 -1.43 8.70
CA PHE A 326 9.44 -0.74 8.02
C PHE A 326 10.43 -1.69 7.35
N ARG A 327 10.80 -2.79 8.02
CA ARG A 327 11.67 -3.79 7.42
C ARG A 327 11.05 -4.40 6.17
N ARG A 328 9.79 -4.85 6.25
CA ARG A 328 9.06 -5.46 5.15
C ARG A 328 8.87 -4.48 4.00
N ASP A 329 8.38 -3.28 4.30
CA ASP A 329 7.90 -2.32 3.31
C ASP A 329 9.03 -1.46 2.72
N VAL A 330 10.18 -1.35 3.40
CA VAL A 330 11.31 -0.53 2.95
C VAL A 330 12.57 -1.38 2.77
N LEU A 331 13.07 -1.99 3.84
CA LEU A 331 14.43 -2.53 3.89
C LEU A 331 14.62 -3.83 3.09
N ASP A 332 13.57 -4.64 3.01
CA ASP A 332 13.58 -5.91 2.28
C ASP A 332 13.14 -5.74 0.80
N GLN A 333 12.96 -4.50 0.33
CA GLN A 333 12.62 -4.21 -1.06
C GLN A 333 13.85 -4.29 -1.98
N PRO A 334 13.79 -5.05 -3.08
CA PRO A 334 14.90 -5.18 -4.02
C PRO A 334 15.36 -3.83 -4.58
N GLY A 335 16.60 -3.47 -4.26
CA GLY A 335 17.22 -2.24 -4.74
C GLY A 335 16.90 -1.00 -3.91
N ALA A 336 16.19 -1.08 -2.78
CA ALA A 336 15.94 0.09 -1.93
C ALA A 336 17.26 0.76 -1.50
N GLY A 337 17.42 2.03 -1.88
CA GLY A 337 18.60 2.83 -1.56
C GLY A 337 18.27 4.12 -0.81
N THR A 338 17.04 4.62 -0.95
CA THR A 338 16.55 5.81 -0.24
C THR A 338 15.11 5.58 0.22
N VAL A 339 14.76 6.10 1.38
CA VAL A 339 13.38 6.20 1.86
C VAL A 339 13.04 7.66 2.13
N VAL A 340 11.87 8.09 1.65
CA VAL A 340 11.25 9.36 2.03
C VAL A 340 10.23 9.04 3.12
N VAL A 341 10.39 9.62 4.31
CA VAL A 341 9.49 9.43 5.43
C VAL A 341 8.60 10.67 5.55
N LEU A 342 7.32 10.50 5.24
CA LEU A 342 6.25 11.48 5.46
C LEU A 342 5.15 10.77 6.24
N GLN A 343 5.18 10.89 7.56
CA GLN A 343 4.22 10.21 8.42
C GLN A 343 4.14 10.90 9.75
N GLY A 344 3.00 10.83 10.43
CA GLY A 344 2.86 11.22 11.83
C GLY A 344 1.65 12.09 12.10
N VAL A 345 0.98 12.60 11.05
CA VAL A 345 -0.21 13.45 11.21
C VAL A 345 -1.34 12.72 11.96
N ASN A 346 -1.49 11.41 11.74
CA ASN A 346 -2.47 10.58 12.44
C ASN A 346 -2.12 10.39 13.93
N ASP A 347 -0.83 10.29 14.28
CA ASP A 347 -0.38 10.15 15.67
C ASP A 347 -0.74 11.39 16.49
N LEU A 348 -0.90 12.55 15.83
CA LEU A 348 -1.30 13.81 16.44
C LEU A 348 -2.82 14.03 16.38
N GLY A 349 -3.40 13.82 15.20
CA GLY A 349 -4.77 14.23 14.90
C GLY A 349 -5.84 13.29 15.42
N PHE A 350 -5.55 12.00 15.59
CA PHE A 350 -6.58 11.05 16.05
C PHE A 350 -7.10 11.37 17.46
N SER A 351 -6.29 12.00 18.32
CA SER A 351 -6.73 12.44 19.64
C SER A 351 -7.58 13.72 19.64
N GLU A 352 -7.63 14.44 18.51
CA GLU A 352 -8.41 15.68 18.37
C GLU A 352 -9.87 15.43 18.00
N SER A 353 -10.22 14.21 17.59
CA SER A 353 -11.57 13.80 17.24
C SER A 353 -11.99 12.50 17.94
N ASP A 354 -13.28 12.38 18.29
CA ASP A 354 -13.86 11.14 18.81
C ASP A 354 -14.44 10.24 17.70
N THR A 355 -13.68 10.04 16.63
CA THR A 355 -14.04 9.13 15.54
C THR A 355 -13.77 7.68 15.96
N PRO A 356 -14.74 6.74 15.84
CA PRO A 356 -14.55 5.34 16.25
C PRO A 356 -13.41 4.61 15.53
N THR A 357 -13.13 4.97 14.26
CA THR A 357 -12.05 4.35 13.48
C THR A 357 -10.67 4.85 13.88
N TYR A 358 -10.55 5.99 14.57
CA TYR A 358 -9.28 6.62 14.97
C TYR A 358 -8.66 6.00 16.22
N LYS A 359 -9.11 4.81 16.64
CA LYS A 359 -8.60 4.16 17.85
C LYS A 359 -7.48 3.15 17.51
N PRO A 360 -6.39 3.09 18.31
CA PRO A 360 -6.12 3.89 19.51
C PRO A 360 -5.75 5.35 19.17
N ALA A 361 -6.21 6.29 20.00
CA ALA A 361 -5.99 7.73 19.87
C ALA A 361 -5.30 8.30 21.12
N PRO A 362 -4.08 7.85 21.49
CA PRO A 362 -3.37 8.44 22.61
C PRO A 362 -2.98 9.89 22.27
N VAL A 363 -2.94 10.76 23.29
CA VAL A 363 -2.34 12.08 23.15
C VAL A 363 -0.82 11.90 23.10
N VAL A 364 -0.22 12.16 21.94
CA VAL A 364 1.21 11.95 21.67
C VAL A 364 2.00 13.25 21.83
N SER A 365 3.16 13.18 22.50
CA SER A 365 4.13 14.27 22.59
C SER A 365 5.10 14.32 21.40
N ALA A 366 5.76 15.47 21.20
CA ALA A 366 6.79 15.61 20.17
C ALA A 366 7.96 14.64 20.41
N GLU A 367 8.37 14.46 21.66
CA GLU A 367 9.49 13.59 22.04
C GLU A 367 9.21 12.12 21.69
N GLU A 368 7.98 11.64 21.91
CA GLU A 368 7.57 10.28 21.57
C GLU A 368 7.58 10.05 20.06
N LEU A 369 7.01 10.97 19.29
CA LEU A 369 6.98 10.86 17.82
C LEU A 369 8.40 10.95 17.24
N ILE A 370 9.23 11.87 17.74
CA ILE A 370 10.65 11.98 17.37
C ILE A 370 11.41 10.68 17.70
N ALA A 371 11.16 10.06 18.86
CA ALA A 371 11.76 8.77 19.20
C ALA A 371 11.36 7.66 18.22
N GLY A 372 10.12 7.69 17.72
CA GLY A 372 9.62 6.87 16.62
C GLY A 372 10.44 7.07 15.34
N TYR A 373 10.59 8.30 14.86
CA TYR A 373 11.40 8.61 13.67
C TYR A 373 12.86 8.17 13.83
N ARG A 374 13.47 8.44 14.98
CA ARG A 374 14.84 7.98 15.28
C ARG A 374 14.98 6.46 15.17
N ARG A 375 13.93 5.70 15.50
CA ARG A 375 13.92 4.24 15.31
C ARG A 375 13.89 3.86 13.83
N LEU A 376 13.17 4.59 12.98
CA LEU A 376 13.17 4.38 11.52
C LEU A 376 14.53 4.72 10.92
N ILE A 377 15.10 5.88 11.30
CA ILE A 377 16.44 6.34 10.86
C ILE A 377 17.50 5.28 11.17
N ARG A 378 17.58 4.82 12.43
CA ARG A 378 18.54 3.78 12.83
C ARG A 378 18.37 2.48 12.03
N GLN A 379 17.13 2.06 11.78
CA GLN A 379 16.87 0.84 11.00
C GLN A 379 17.31 0.97 9.54
N ALA A 380 17.11 2.13 8.92
CA ALA A 380 17.53 2.41 7.56
C ALA A 380 19.06 2.48 7.43
N HIS A 381 19.72 3.25 8.31
CA HIS A 381 21.17 3.37 8.33
C HIS A 381 21.87 2.02 8.60
N ALA A 382 21.29 1.17 9.45
CA ALA A 382 21.79 -0.20 9.66
C ALA A 382 21.74 -1.09 8.40
N LYS A 383 21.02 -0.67 7.36
CA LYS A 383 20.95 -1.33 6.04
C LYS A 383 21.57 -0.50 4.92
N GLY A 384 22.20 0.64 5.23
CA GLY A 384 22.78 1.54 4.23
C GLY A 384 21.74 2.26 3.37
N VAL A 385 20.48 2.34 3.82
CA VAL A 385 19.41 3.08 3.16
C VAL A 385 19.45 4.52 3.66
N LYS A 386 19.50 5.48 2.73
CA LYS A 386 19.41 6.92 3.05
C LYS A 386 18.00 7.30 3.46
N VAL A 387 17.85 8.22 4.40
CA VAL A 387 16.56 8.66 4.93
C VAL A 387 16.37 10.14 4.66
N VAL A 388 15.34 10.45 3.90
CA VAL A 388 14.87 11.82 3.65
C VAL A 388 13.66 12.07 4.54
N GLY A 389 13.76 13.03 5.46
CA GLY A 389 12.63 13.47 6.28
C GLY A 389 11.81 14.51 5.54
N ALA A 390 10.51 14.28 5.38
CA ALA A 390 9.58 15.31 4.93
C ALA A 390 8.85 15.89 6.14
N THR A 391 8.76 17.21 6.24
CA THR A 391 7.95 17.86 7.28
C THR A 391 6.46 17.53 7.08
N LEU A 392 5.73 17.39 8.19
CA LEU A 392 4.27 17.25 8.19
C LEU A 392 3.65 18.46 7.50
N LEU A 393 2.63 18.23 6.67
CA LEU A 393 1.95 19.30 5.93
C LEU A 393 1.16 20.18 6.90
N PRO A 394 0.77 21.40 6.49
CA PRO A 394 -0.20 22.19 7.22
C PRO A 394 -1.57 21.51 7.17
N PHE A 395 -2.31 21.50 8.29
CA PHE A 395 -3.58 20.77 8.40
C PHE A 395 -4.67 21.54 9.16
N LYS A 396 -4.50 22.85 9.36
CA LYS A 396 -5.48 23.69 10.06
C LYS A 396 -6.80 23.75 9.30
N GLY A 397 -7.87 23.43 10.02
CA GLY A 397 -9.23 23.32 9.49
C GLY A 397 -9.70 21.88 9.30
N SER A 398 -8.80 20.90 9.35
CA SER A 398 -9.16 19.47 9.29
C SER A 398 -9.67 18.95 10.63
N ASP A 399 -10.24 17.74 10.63
CA ASP A 399 -10.60 16.98 11.83
C ASP A 399 -9.40 16.44 12.62
N HIS A 400 -8.18 16.58 12.07
CA HIS A 400 -6.92 16.26 12.72
C HIS A 400 -6.33 17.46 13.47
N TRP A 401 -6.94 18.64 13.33
CA TRP A 401 -6.41 19.86 13.91
C TRP A 401 -6.99 20.17 15.30
N GLY A 402 -6.09 20.44 16.23
CA GLY A 402 -6.38 21.03 17.52
C GLY A 402 -5.14 21.72 18.08
N THR A 403 -5.29 22.43 19.21
CA THR A 403 -4.19 23.21 19.79
C THR A 403 -3.01 22.34 20.20
N HIS A 404 -3.27 21.11 20.64
CA HIS A 404 -2.22 20.14 20.97
C HIS A 404 -1.53 19.63 19.70
N ALA A 405 -2.28 19.08 18.74
CA ALA A 405 -1.72 18.57 17.49
C ALA A 405 -0.90 19.62 16.73
N ALA A 406 -1.37 20.87 16.67
CA ALA A 406 -0.64 21.98 16.03
C ALA A 406 0.71 22.24 16.71
N ALA A 407 0.72 22.37 18.04
CA ALA A 407 1.95 22.61 18.80
C ALA A 407 2.97 21.47 18.67
N VAL A 408 2.49 20.22 18.66
CA VAL A 408 3.36 19.05 18.46
C VAL A 408 3.89 19.00 17.02
N SER A 409 3.06 19.29 16.03
CA SER A 409 3.47 19.36 14.62
C SER A 409 4.58 20.39 14.43
N ASP A 410 4.45 21.59 14.99
CA ASP A 410 5.47 22.65 14.92
C ASP A 410 6.80 22.18 15.51
N ALA A 411 6.77 21.59 16.71
CA ALA A 411 7.97 21.09 17.38
C ALA A 411 8.66 19.98 16.59
N VAL A 412 7.86 19.06 16.03
CA VAL A 412 8.35 17.96 15.18
C VAL A 412 8.94 18.49 13.88
N ASN A 413 8.25 19.39 13.18
CA ASN A 413 8.72 19.99 11.94
C ASN A 413 9.98 20.83 12.18
N GLN A 414 10.09 21.53 13.30
CA GLN A 414 11.34 22.20 13.71
C GLN A 414 12.48 21.19 13.90
N TRP A 415 12.25 20.08 14.59
CA TRP A 415 13.26 19.03 14.78
C TRP A 415 13.68 18.39 13.45
N ILE A 416 12.73 18.08 12.55
CA ILE A 416 13.02 17.56 11.21
C ILE A 416 14.00 18.49 10.47
N ARG A 417 13.73 19.80 10.48
CA ARG A 417 14.55 20.80 9.78
C ARG A 417 15.95 21.00 10.35
N THR A 418 16.11 20.89 11.68
CA THR A 418 17.28 21.46 12.37
C THR A 418 18.16 20.43 13.08
N SER A 419 17.66 19.22 13.32
CA SER A 419 18.38 18.19 14.10
C SER A 419 19.64 17.66 13.40
N GLY A 420 19.64 17.64 12.07
CA GLY A 420 20.68 16.98 11.27
C GLY A 420 20.65 15.44 11.36
N GLU A 421 19.56 14.85 11.86
CA GLU A 421 19.44 13.39 12.01
C GLU A 421 19.02 12.66 10.73
N TYR A 422 18.40 13.38 9.79
CA TYR A 422 18.10 12.88 8.44
C TYR A 422 19.26 13.15 7.47
N ASP A 423 19.42 12.29 6.46
CA ASP A 423 20.42 12.48 5.40
C ASP A 423 20.08 13.66 4.48
N ALA A 424 18.78 13.97 4.33
CA ALA A 424 18.26 15.17 3.70
C ALA A 424 16.86 15.49 4.23
N VAL A 425 16.40 16.73 4.00
CA VAL A 425 15.09 17.20 4.46
C VAL A 425 14.34 17.87 3.31
N VAL A 426 13.05 17.57 3.18
CA VAL A 426 12.11 18.28 2.30
C VAL A 426 11.12 19.06 3.18
N ASP A 427 11.11 20.38 3.06
CA ASP A 427 10.23 21.24 3.85
C ASP A 427 8.84 21.38 3.18
N LEU A 428 8.05 20.31 3.21
CA LEU A 428 6.70 20.28 2.64
C LEU A 428 5.72 21.17 3.41
N ASP A 429 5.85 21.26 4.74
CA ASP A 429 5.10 22.20 5.58
C ASP A 429 5.06 23.62 4.97
N ARG A 430 6.24 24.19 4.68
CA ARG A 430 6.32 25.52 4.06
C ARG A 430 5.96 25.53 2.57
N ALA A 431 6.27 24.46 1.84
CA ALA A 431 6.02 24.40 0.41
C ALA A 431 4.53 24.29 0.07
N MET A 432 3.74 23.75 1.00
CA MET A 432 2.32 23.46 0.84
C MET A 432 1.43 24.47 1.58
N ALA A 433 2.01 25.39 2.37
CA ALA A 433 1.28 26.37 3.15
C ALA A 433 0.61 27.47 2.31
N ALA A 434 -0.57 27.88 2.74
CA ALA A 434 -1.32 28.98 2.16
C ALA A 434 -0.59 30.33 2.36
N PRO A 435 -0.70 31.26 1.40
CA PRO A 435 -0.24 32.62 1.62
C PRO A 435 -0.98 33.30 2.78
N GLY A 436 -0.24 33.68 3.83
CA GLY A 436 -0.74 34.48 4.95
C GLY A 436 -1.09 33.71 6.22
N ASP A 437 -1.29 32.40 6.15
CA ASP A 437 -1.44 31.52 7.32
C ASP A 437 -0.68 30.21 7.06
N GLY A 438 0.46 30.04 7.75
CA GLY A 438 1.37 28.92 7.55
C GLY A 438 0.79 27.57 7.95
N ASP A 439 -0.26 27.56 8.78
CA ASP A 439 -0.85 26.34 9.30
C ASP A 439 -1.95 25.78 8.39
N VAL A 440 -2.39 26.57 7.40
CA VAL A 440 -3.45 26.20 6.44
C VAL A 440 -2.83 25.64 5.18
N LEU A 441 -3.33 24.49 4.71
CA LEU A 441 -2.95 23.93 3.42
C LEU A 441 -3.40 24.89 2.31
N ASP A 442 -2.51 25.24 1.37
CA ASP A 442 -2.86 26.15 0.28
C ASP A 442 -4.11 25.64 -0.45
N PRO A 443 -5.19 26.46 -0.58
CA PRO A 443 -6.40 26.04 -1.28
C PRO A 443 -6.17 25.58 -2.73
N ALA A 444 -5.07 25.98 -3.38
CA ALA A 444 -4.68 25.46 -4.69
C ALA A 444 -4.24 23.98 -4.64
N TYR A 445 -3.75 23.53 -3.49
CA TYR A 445 -3.26 22.17 -3.25
C TYR A 445 -4.21 21.33 -2.40
N ASP A 446 -5.22 21.92 -1.78
CA ASP A 446 -6.19 21.25 -0.90
C ASP A 446 -7.24 20.45 -1.69
N SER A 447 -7.52 19.23 -1.25
CA SER A 447 -8.65 18.41 -1.76
C SER A 447 -10.02 18.92 -1.29
N GLY A 448 -10.03 19.81 -0.30
CA GLY A 448 -11.20 20.43 0.32
C GLY A 448 -11.46 19.96 1.75
N ASP A 449 -10.64 19.05 2.28
CA ASP A 449 -10.72 18.56 3.66
C ASP A 449 -9.67 19.18 4.59
N HIS A 450 -8.84 20.08 4.05
CA HIS A 450 -7.79 20.79 4.78
C HIS A 450 -6.69 19.88 5.34
N LEU A 451 -6.55 18.65 4.82
CA LEU A 451 -5.56 17.67 5.25
C LEU A 451 -4.85 17.03 4.06
N HIS A 452 -5.62 16.55 3.09
CA HIS A 452 -5.09 15.79 1.96
C HIS A 452 -4.88 16.68 0.74
N PRO A 453 -3.74 16.54 0.04
CA PRO A 453 -3.51 17.20 -1.23
C PRO A 453 -4.46 16.72 -2.33
N ASN A 454 -4.80 17.61 -3.25
CA ASN A 454 -5.33 17.28 -4.57
C ASN A 454 -4.18 16.96 -5.56
N ASP A 455 -4.50 16.64 -6.82
CA ASP A 455 -3.51 16.31 -7.85
C ASP A 455 -2.44 17.42 -8.06
N ALA A 456 -2.82 18.69 -7.98
CA ALA A 456 -1.88 19.80 -8.08
C ALA A 456 -0.94 19.86 -6.86
N GLY A 457 -1.47 19.58 -5.67
CA GLY A 457 -0.68 19.45 -4.45
C GLY A 457 0.30 18.28 -4.49
N TYR A 458 -0.14 17.11 -4.95
CA TYR A 458 0.74 15.95 -5.14
C TYR A 458 1.86 16.21 -6.16
N THR A 459 1.54 16.91 -7.26
CA THR A 459 2.55 17.37 -8.23
C THR A 459 3.58 18.30 -7.57
N ALA A 460 3.13 19.25 -6.74
CA ALA A 460 4.01 20.18 -6.03
C ALA A 460 4.94 19.42 -5.06
N MET A 461 4.40 18.51 -4.25
CA MET A 461 5.19 17.66 -3.35
C MET A 461 6.25 16.86 -4.10
N ALA A 462 5.86 16.17 -5.18
CA ALA A 462 6.77 15.38 -6.00
C ALA A 462 7.92 16.21 -6.55
N ARG A 463 7.65 17.43 -7.01
CA ARG A 463 8.67 18.38 -7.48
C ARG A 463 9.68 18.72 -6.39
N HIS A 464 9.22 19.08 -5.19
CA HIS A 464 10.10 19.45 -4.06
C HIS A 464 10.97 18.26 -3.57
N ILE A 465 10.41 17.06 -3.57
CA ILE A 465 11.15 15.84 -3.25
C ILE A 465 12.20 15.56 -4.35
N ALA A 466 11.82 15.66 -5.62
CA ALA A 466 12.74 15.46 -6.74
C ALA A 466 13.90 16.48 -6.74
N ASP A 467 13.62 17.76 -6.44
CA ASP A 467 14.64 18.79 -6.27
C ASP A 467 15.66 18.40 -5.19
N THR A 468 15.17 17.90 -4.06
CA THR A 468 16.03 17.47 -2.93
C THR A 468 16.90 16.27 -3.32
N LEU A 469 16.31 15.25 -3.96
CA LEU A 469 17.01 14.02 -4.37
C LEU A 469 18.01 14.22 -5.51
N THR A 470 17.85 15.28 -6.31
CA THR A 470 18.72 15.58 -7.47
C THR A 470 19.66 16.74 -7.23
N SER A 471 19.50 17.47 -6.13
CA SER A 471 20.47 18.49 -5.72
C SER A 471 21.84 17.84 -5.51
N LYS A 472 22.87 18.38 -6.17
CA LYS A 472 24.25 17.96 -5.87
C LYS A 472 24.53 18.33 -4.42
N ALA A 473 24.97 17.36 -3.62
CA ALA A 473 25.50 17.63 -2.29
C ALA A 473 26.53 18.76 -2.43
N LYS A 474 26.25 19.91 -1.81
CA LYS A 474 27.15 21.07 -1.82
C LYS A 474 28.38 20.81 -0.98
#